data_AF-A0A496QKY4-F1
#
_entry.id   AF-A0A496QKY4-F1
#
_cell.length_a   1.000
_cell.length_b   1.000
_cell.length_c   1.000
_cell.angle_alpha   90.00
_cell.angle_beta   90.00
_cell.angle_gamma   90.00
#
_symmetry.space_group_name_H-M   'P 1'
#
loop_
_entity.id
_entity.type
_entity.pdbx_description
1 polymer ?
#
loop_
_entity_poly.entity_id
_entity_poly.type
_entity_poly.pdbx_seq_one_letter_code
_entity_poly.pdbx_strand_id
1 'polypeptide(L)'
;MADFYINVLMDDEKLKKIEAAGLADQVQEIDGKKAIQVGMTKKDKKKLCKGFKDLAFDSANACVLPEDAENTLMGIVGDMGTLEVMKVAITKLYNPLAGKSIRTLN
;
A
#
# COMPACT_ATOMS: atom_id res chain seq x y z
N MET A 1 -12.01 -2.67 -12.03
CA MET A 1 -11.36 -3.69 -11.18
C MET A 1 -9.88 -3.36 -11.09
N ALA A 2 -9.24 -3.68 -9.96
CA ALA A 2 -7.81 -3.50 -9.79
C ALA A 2 -7.03 -4.46 -10.72
N ASP A 3 -5.87 -4.01 -11.20
CA ASP A 3 -4.97 -4.83 -12.02
C ASP A 3 -3.93 -5.58 -11.17
N PHE A 4 -3.60 -5.03 -9.99
CA PHE A 4 -2.61 -5.53 -9.04
C PHE A 4 -3.06 -5.23 -7.61
N TYR A 5 -2.46 -5.90 -6.64
CA TYR A 5 -2.81 -5.74 -5.22
C TYR A 5 -1.57 -5.53 -4.34
N ILE A 6 -1.75 -4.85 -3.21
CA ILE A 6 -0.84 -4.97 -2.06
C ILE A 6 -1.54 -5.84 -1.03
N ASN A 7 -0.90 -6.95 -0.66
CA ASN A 7 -1.32 -7.77 0.46
C ASN A 7 -0.74 -7.16 1.73
N VAL A 8 -1.61 -6.77 2.65
CA VAL A 8 -1.21 -6.36 4.00
C VAL A 8 -1.63 -7.48 4.94
N LEU A 9 -0.67 -8.15 5.56
CA LEU A 9 -0.96 -9.21 6.53
C LEU A 9 -1.46 -8.59 7.83
N MET A 10 -2.57 -9.13 8.33
CA MET A 10 -3.23 -8.66 9.53
C MET A 10 -2.72 -9.38 10.76
N ASP A 11 -2.07 -8.62 11.64
CA ASP A 11 -1.86 -8.98 13.04
C ASP A 11 -2.96 -8.36 13.92
N ASP A 12 -2.94 -8.64 15.22
CA ASP A 12 -3.96 -8.16 16.15
C ASP A 12 -4.07 -6.63 16.21
N GLU A 13 -2.97 -5.91 16.00
CA GLU A 13 -2.98 -4.44 16.01
C GLU A 13 -3.59 -3.88 14.73
N LYS A 14 -3.22 -4.44 13.57
CA LYS A 14 -3.76 -4.05 12.28
C LYS A 14 -5.23 -4.39 12.15
N LEU A 15 -5.68 -5.53 12.68
CA LEU A 15 -7.09 -5.89 12.75
C LEU A 15 -7.91 -4.83 13.46
N LYS A 16 -7.48 -4.41 14.66
CA LYS A 16 -8.18 -3.35 15.41
C LYS A 16 -8.26 -2.03 14.63
N LYS A 17 -7.19 -1.66 13.91
CA LYS A 17 -7.18 -0.45 13.07
C LYS A 17 -8.19 -0.55 11.92
N ILE A 18 -8.25 -1.70 11.25
CA ILE A 18 -9.19 -1.94 10.15
C ILE A 18 -10.64 -2.00 10.63
N GLU A 19 -10.90 -2.62 11.78
CA GLU A 19 -12.21 -2.63 12.43
C GLU A 19 -12.66 -1.22 12.81
N ALA A 20 -11.77 -0.43 13.45
CA ALA A 20 -12.06 0.95 13.82
C ALA A 20 -12.31 1.86 12.59
N ALA A 21 -11.70 1.53 11.44
CA ALA A 21 -11.93 2.20 10.17
C ALA A 21 -13.22 1.75 9.46
N GLY A 22 -13.98 0.80 10.02
CA GLY A 22 -15.20 0.26 9.41
C GLY A 22 -14.95 -0.67 8.22
N LEU A 23 -13.75 -1.26 8.14
CA LEU A 23 -13.29 -2.07 7.01
C LEU A 23 -13.14 -3.55 7.34
N ALA A 24 -13.73 -4.02 8.45
CA ALA A 24 -13.66 -5.42 8.88
C ALA A 24 -14.10 -6.42 7.79
N ASP A 25 -15.13 -6.07 7.01
CA ASP A 25 -15.66 -6.89 5.91
C ASP A 25 -14.69 -7.02 4.72
N GLN A 26 -13.63 -6.21 4.68
CA GLN A 26 -12.61 -6.28 3.64
C GLN A 26 -11.45 -7.22 3.99
N VAL A 27 -11.42 -7.74 5.22
CA VAL A 27 -10.43 -8.73 5.66
C VAL A 27 -10.79 -10.07 5.05
N GLN A 28 -9.82 -10.65 4.35
CA GLN A 28 -9.95 -11.96 3.69
C GLN A 28 -8.78 -12.87 4.07
N GLU A 29 -8.92 -14.15 3.76
CA GLU A 29 -7.87 -15.14 4.00
C GLU A 29 -7.06 -15.36 2.72
N ILE A 30 -5.75 -15.14 2.82
CA ILE A 30 -4.78 -15.33 1.73
C ILE A 30 -3.68 -16.25 2.28
N ASP A 31 -3.47 -17.39 1.63
CA ASP A 31 -2.47 -18.38 2.04
C ASP A 31 -2.57 -18.78 3.52
N GLY A 32 -3.79 -18.90 4.05
CA GLY A 32 -4.05 -19.27 5.45
C GLY A 32 -3.83 -18.13 6.46
N LYS A 33 -3.62 -16.90 6.00
CA LYS A 33 -3.43 -15.71 6.84
C LYS A 33 -4.48 -14.66 6.55
N LYS A 34 -4.95 -13.98 7.59
CA LYS A 34 -5.82 -12.81 7.44
C LYS A 34 -5.03 -11.67 6.78
N ALA A 35 -5.61 -11.06 5.77
CA ALA A 35 -5.01 -9.98 5.01
C ALA A 35 -6.09 -9.07 4.43
N ILE A 36 -5.72 -7.83 4.12
CA ILE A 36 -6.49 -6.98 3.21
C ILE A 36 -5.76 -6.86 1.88
N GLN A 37 -6.51 -6.63 0.80
CA GLN A 37 -5.97 -6.35 -0.52
C GLN A 37 -6.26 -4.93 -0.95
N VAL A 38 -5.21 -4.11 -0.99
CA VAL A 38 -5.31 -2.75 -1.53
C VAL A 38 -5.10 -2.82 -3.05
N GLY A 39 -6.18 -2.61 -3.79
CA GLY A 39 -6.17 -2.67 -5.24
C GLY A 39 -5.48 -1.46 -5.89
N MET A 40 -4.71 -1.70 -6.95
CA MET A 40 -4.03 -0.65 -7.71
C MET A 40 -4.10 -0.89 -9.23
N THR A 41 -3.93 0.20 -10.00
CA THR A 41 -3.84 0.12 -11.47
C THR A 41 -2.42 -0.21 -11.94
N LYS A 42 -2.26 -0.61 -13.22
CA LYS A 42 -0.95 -0.70 -13.90
C LYS A 42 -0.08 0.56 -13.72
N LYS A 43 -0.71 1.74 -13.76
CA LYS A 43 0.00 3.03 -13.65
C LYS A 43 0.51 3.25 -12.23
N ASP A 44 -0.27 2.84 -11.24
CA ASP A 44 0.05 2.94 -9.83
C ASP A 44 1.22 2.03 -9.48
N LYS A 45 1.15 0.76 -9.90
CA LYS A 45 2.27 -0.20 -9.81
C LYS A 45 3.57 0.37 -10.36
N LYS A 46 3.53 0.93 -11.59
CA LYS A 46 4.74 1.47 -12.23
C LYS A 46 5.37 2.62 -11.43
N LYS A 47 4.58 3.42 -10.71
CA LYS A 47 5.09 4.48 -9.83
C LYS A 47 5.64 3.88 -8.53
N LEU A 48 4.93 2.93 -7.95
CA LEU A 48 5.36 2.22 -6.75
C LEU A 48 6.73 1.55 -6.95
N CYS A 49 6.92 0.82 -8.04
CA CYS A 49 8.21 0.18 -8.38
C CYS A 49 9.35 1.18 -8.64
N LYS A 50 9.06 2.46 -8.91
CA LYS A 50 10.11 3.49 -8.97
C LYS A 50 10.57 3.93 -7.58
N GLY A 51 9.69 3.83 -6.57
CA GLY A 51 10.03 4.06 -5.16
C GLY A 51 10.67 2.83 -4.51
N PHE A 52 10.26 1.63 -4.91
CA PHE A 52 10.71 0.35 -4.37
C PHE A 52 11.22 -0.55 -5.50
N LYS A 53 12.54 -0.56 -5.73
CA LYS A 53 13.15 -1.29 -6.85
C LYS A 53 13.08 -2.81 -6.69
N ASP A 54 13.07 -3.29 -5.45
CA ASP A 54 13.10 -4.72 -5.12
C ASP A 54 11.70 -5.28 -4.80
N LEU A 55 10.65 -4.55 -5.19
CA LEU A 55 9.27 -4.97 -4.95
C LEU A 55 8.89 -6.11 -5.89
N ALA A 56 8.79 -7.32 -5.34
CA ALA A 56 8.36 -8.51 -6.06
C ALA A 56 6.82 -8.61 -6.12
N PHE A 57 6.33 -9.13 -7.24
CA PHE A 57 4.91 -9.47 -7.41
C PHE A 57 4.78 -10.97 -7.63
N ASP A 58 3.79 -11.58 -7.00
CA ASP A 58 3.47 -12.99 -7.13
C ASP A 58 2.60 -13.29 -8.37
N SER A 59 2.25 -14.56 -8.55
CA SER A 59 1.39 -15.04 -9.64
C SER A 59 -0.04 -14.48 -9.61
N ALA A 60 -0.49 -13.97 -8.45
CA ALA A 60 -1.79 -13.32 -8.28
C ALA A 60 -1.72 -11.81 -8.53
N ASN A 61 -0.59 -11.30 -9.05
CA ASN A 61 -0.34 -9.88 -9.26
C ASN A 61 -0.37 -9.07 -7.95
N ALA A 62 -0.07 -9.70 -6.81
CA ALA A 62 0.02 -9.05 -5.52
C ALA A 62 1.48 -8.87 -5.07
N CYS A 63 1.75 -7.84 -4.26
CA CYS A 63 3.04 -7.63 -3.61
C CYS A 63 2.86 -7.36 -2.11
N VAL A 64 3.94 -7.51 -1.35
CA VAL A 64 4.01 -7.09 0.06
C VAL A 64 4.97 -5.91 0.15
N LEU A 65 4.56 -4.85 0.85
CA LEU A 65 5.39 -3.68 1.06
C LEU A 65 6.40 -3.91 2.20
N PRO A 66 7.57 -3.25 2.17
CA PRO A 66 8.42 -3.15 3.36
C PRO A 66 7.67 -2.47 4.52
N GLU A 67 8.06 -2.80 5.75
CA GLU A 67 7.35 -2.40 6.98
C GLU A 67 7.03 -0.90 7.06
N ASP A 68 7.98 -0.01 6.79
CA ASP A 68 7.76 1.45 6.82
C ASP A 68 6.70 1.92 5.82
N ALA A 69 6.72 1.33 4.62
CA ALA A 69 5.78 1.64 3.55
C ALA A 69 4.38 1.05 3.83
N GLU A 70 4.34 -0.14 4.41
CA GLU A 70 3.11 -0.78 4.87
C GLU A 70 2.45 0.03 5.99
N ASN A 71 3.22 0.49 6.99
CA ASN A 71 2.72 1.34 8.07
C ASN A 71 2.14 2.65 7.55
N THR A 72 2.82 3.27 6.56
CA THR A 72 2.32 4.47 5.88
C THR A 72 1.00 4.18 5.16
N LEU A 73 0.91 3.06 4.44
CA LEU A 73 -0.31 2.64 3.75
C LEU A 73 -1.46 2.41 4.74
N MET A 74 -1.21 1.68 5.83
CA MET A 74 -2.17 1.41 6.89
C MET A 74 -2.68 2.68 7.57
N GLY A 75 -1.81 3.67 7.80
CA GLY A 75 -2.22 4.99 8.30
C GLY A 75 -3.22 5.66 7.35
N ILE A 76 -2.92 5.67 6.05
CA ILE A 76 -3.81 6.26 5.04
C ILE A 76 -5.13 5.49 4.95
N VAL A 77 -5.11 4.16 5.01
CA VAL A 77 -6.34 3.33 5.02
C VAL A 77 -7.20 3.66 6.25
N GLY A 78 -6.58 3.75 7.43
CA GLY A 78 -7.27 4.11 8.66
C GLY A 78 -7.89 5.51 8.61
N ASP A 79 -7.12 6.49 8.12
CA ASP A 79 -7.57 7.88 8.01
C ASP A 79 -8.69 8.07 6.97
N MET A 80 -8.63 7.34 5.85
CA MET A 80 -9.61 7.47 4.77
C MET A 80 -10.84 6.57 4.93
N GLY A 81 -10.76 5.52 5.76
CA GLY A 81 -11.85 4.55 5.93
C GLY A 81 -12.22 3.80 4.65
N THR A 82 -11.25 3.58 3.75
CA THR A 82 -11.44 2.85 2.49
C THR A 82 -10.14 2.17 2.03
N LEU A 83 -10.25 1.18 1.15
CA LEU A 83 -9.12 0.55 0.47
C LEU A 83 -8.75 1.23 -0.85
N GLU A 84 -9.56 2.19 -1.35
CA GLU A 84 -9.29 2.93 -2.59
C GLU A 84 -8.24 4.05 -2.42
N VAL A 85 -7.15 3.75 -1.72
CA VAL A 85 -6.19 4.76 -1.24
C VAL A 85 -4.98 4.95 -2.14
N MET A 86 -4.81 4.13 -3.19
CA MET A 86 -3.55 4.06 -3.94
C MET A 86 -3.09 5.37 -4.58
N LYS A 87 -4.03 6.22 -5.01
CA LYS A 87 -3.68 7.55 -5.53
C LYS A 87 -3.00 8.41 -4.47
N VAL A 88 -3.49 8.37 -3.23
CA VAL A 88 -2.94 9.10 -2.08
C VAL A 88 -1.66 8.42 -1.62
N ALA A 89 -1.68 7.10 -1.44
CA ALA A 89 -0.53 6.31 -1.02
C ALA A 89 0.69 6.56 -1.90
N ILE A 90 0.54 6.59 -3.22
CA ILE A 90 1.66 6.87 -4.13
C ILE A 90 2.30 8.22 -3.90
N THR A 91 1.55 9.26 -3.54
CA THR A 91 2.17 10.58 -3.29
C THR A 91 3.08 10.58 -2.05
N LYS A 92 2.82 9.67 -1.11
CA LYS A 92 3.60 9.49 0.12
C LYS A 92 4.73 8.48 -0.07
N LEU A 93 4.42 7.33 -0.67
CA LEU A 93 5.31 6.20 -0.89
C LEU A 93 6.29 6.40 -2.04
N TYR A 94 5.88 7.15 -3.07
CA TYR A 94 6.71 7.51 -4.22
C TYR A 94 6.94 9.02 -4.22
N ASN A 95 8.09 9.43 -3.69
CA ASN A 95 8.57 10.80 -3.79
C ASN A 95 9.70 10.88 -4.84
N PRO A 96 9.43 11.35 -6.08
CA PRO A 96 10.45 11.50 -7.12
C PRO A 96 11.50 12.58 -6.81
N LEU A 97 11.29 13.34 -5.74
CA LEU A 97 12.18 14.38 -5.23
C LEU A 97 12.89 13.96 -3.93
N ALA A 98 12.57 12.80 -3.33
CA ALA A 98 13.33 12.28 -2.21
C ALA A 98 14.77 12.02 -2.67
N GLY A 99 15.70 12.83 -2.19
CA GLY A 99 17.11 12.80 -2.61
C GLY A 99 17.48 13.73 -3.77
N LYS A 100 16.55 14.51 -4.34
CA LYS A 100 16.93 15.65 -5.19
C LYS A 100 17.06 16.88 -4.30
N SER A 101 18.29 17.24 -3.97
CA SER A 101 18.60 18.58 -3.44
C SER A 101 17.93 19.60 -4.35
N ILE A 102 17.20 20.56 -3.77
CA ILE A 102 16.74 21.74 -4.49
C ILE A 102 17.97 22.29 -5.19
N ARG A 103 17.97 22.30 -6.53
CA ARG A 103 19.00 23.03 -7.27
C ARG A 103 18.72 24.49 -6.97
N THR A 104 19.37 25.03 -5.95
CA THR A 104 19.45 26.47 -5.75
C THR A 104 20.03 27.01 -7.05
N LEU A 105 19.21 27.77 -7.79
CA LEU A 105 19.69 28.56 -8.92
C LEU A 105 20.60 29.63 -8.33
N ASN A 106 21.90 29.44 -8.48
CA ASN A 106 22.89 30.51 -8.36
C ASN A 106 22.81 31.43 -9.57
#